data_AF-A0A5C9CFA5-F1
#
_entry.id   AF-A0A5C9CFA5-F1
#
_cell.length_a   1.000
_cell.length_b   1.000
_cell.length_c   1.000
_cell.angle_alpha   90.00
_cell.angle_beta   90.00
_cell.angle_gamma   90.00
#
_symmetry.space_group_name_H-M   'P 1'
#
loop_
_entity.id
_entity.type
_entity.pdbx_description
1 polymer ?
#
loop_
_entity_poly.entity_id
_entity_poly.type
_entity_poly.pdbx_seq_one_letter_code
_entity_poly.pdbx_strand_id
1 'polypeptide(L)'
;MDQALNDKAGPTVSLLTRFQTELLEDSSKWVDACLKTAAAENPENKAQLQTWIAHWRGRAAQALHPLAQQALGSDADAALARVSARLDARLVKAGLLA
;
A
#
# COMPACT_ATOMS: atom_id res chain seq x y z
N MET A 1 -10.11 -6.32 4.29
CA MET A 1 -9.85 -7.64 4.88
C MET A 1 -10.31 -7.64 6.33
N ASP A 2 -9.65 -6.89 7.20
CA ASP A 2 -9.98 -6.79 8.64
C ASP A 2 -11.47 -6.54 8.92
N GLN A 3 -12.07 -5.49 8.34
CA GLN A 3 -13.51 -5.23 8.45
C GLN A 3 -14.38 -6.44 8.01
N ALA A 4 -14.06 -7.06 6.88
CA ALA A 4 -14.82 -8.22 6.38
C ALA A 4 -14.69 -9.46 7.28
N LEU A 5 -13.59 -9.58 8.04
CA LEU A 5 -13.42 -10.63 9.04
C LEU A 5 -14.21 -10.31 10.30
N ASN A 6 -14.24 -9.05 10.73
CA ASN A 6 -15.09 -8.62 11.85
C ASN A 6 -16.56 -8.91 11.59
N ASP A 7 -17.05 -8.59 10.39
CA ASP A 7 -18.45 -8.80 10.02
C ASP A 7 -18.84 -10.30 10.02
N LYS A 8 -17.87 -11.20 9.78
CA LYS A 8 -18.08 -12.66 9.70
C LYS A 8 -17.82 -13.41 11.01
N ALA A 9 -16.80 -13.00 11.77
CA ALA A 9 -16.24 -13.77 12.87
C ALA A 9 -16.10 -12.98 14.20
N GLY A 10 -16.58 -11.74 14.23
CA GLY A 10 -16.48 -10.87 15.40
C GLY A 10 -15.09 -10.24 15.59
N PRO A 11 -14.92 -9.41 16.64
CA PRO A 11 -13.79 -8.48 16.75
C PRO A 11 -12.46 -9.11 17.16
N THR A 12 -12.46 -10.40 17.53
CA THR A 12 -11.28 -11.07 18.08
C THR A 12 -10.11 -11.04 17.11
N VAL A 13 -10.36 -11.23 15.82
CA VAL A 13 -9.28 -11.19 14.82
C VAL A 13 -8.69 -9.79 14.73
N SER A 14 -9.51 -8.74 14.68
CA SER A 14 -9.02 -7.36 14.68
C SER A 14 -8.24 -6.99 15.94
N LEU A 15 -8.63 -7.52 17.10
CA LEU A 15 -7.83 -7.33 18.32
C LEU A 15 -6.43 -7.94 18.16
N LEU A 16 -6.34 -9.14 17.59
CA LEU A 16 -5.07 -9.83 17.35
C LEU A 16 -4.24 -9.15 16.25
N THR A 17 -4.89 -8.47 15.30
CA THR A 17 -4.20 -7.81 14.17
C THR A 17 -3.97 -6.31 14.34
N ARG A 18 -4.40 -5.74 15.47
CA ARG A 18 -4.26 -4.31 15.76
C ARG A 18 -2.82 -3.82 15.62
N PHE A 19 -1.86 -4.60 16.13
CA PHE A 19 -0.44 -4.27 16.06
C PHE A 19 0.04 -4.05 14.61
N GLN A 20 -0.44 -4.84 13.64
CA GLN A 20 0.00 -4.66 12.25
C GLN A 20 -0.52 -3.36 11.64
N THR A 21 -1.72 -2.91 12.03
CA THR A 21 -2.28 -1.62 11.58
C THR A 21 -1.48 -0.45 12.14
N GLU A 22 -1.15 -0.49 13.44
CA GLU A 22 -0.35 0.55 14.10
C GLU A 22 1.09 0.60 13.55
N LEU A 23 1.71 -0.57 13.37
CA LEU A 23 3.04 -0.68 12.77
C LEU A 23 3.06 -0.15 11.34
N LEU A 24 2.03 -0.43 10.53
CA LEU A 24 1.93 0.10 9.16
C LEU A 24 1.85 1.62 9.15
N GLU A 25 1.07 2.21 10.06
CA GLU A 25 0.95 3.67 10.15
C GLU A 25 2.29 4.32 10.51
N ASP A 26 2.99 3.77 11.50
CA ASP A 26 4.27 4.33 11.96
C ASP A 26 5.38 4.15 10.92
N SER A 27 5.58 2.92 10.44
CA SER A 27 6.61 2.60 9.44
C SER A 27 6.41 3.35 8.12
N SER A 28 5.16 3.63 7.73
CA SER A 28 4.88 4.39 6.51
C SER A 28 5.46 5.81 6.55
N LYS A 29 5.52 6.45 7.72
CA LYS A 29 6.06 7.81 7.86
C LYS A 29 7.55 7.84 7.57
N TRP A 30 8.29 6.87 8.11
CA TRP A 30 9.72 6.72 7.85
C TRP A 30 9.99 6.38 6.37
N VAL A 31 9.23 5.45 5.79
CA VAL A 31 9.34 5.10 4.35
C VAL A 31 9.09 6.31 3.46
N ASP A 32 8.04 7.10 3.74
CA ASP A 32 7.70 8.29 2.95
C ASP A 32 8.80 9.35 3.04
N ALA A 33 9.42 9.52 4.22
CA ALA A 33 10.55 10.42 4.40
C ALA A 33 11.78 9.96 3.60
N CYS A 34 12.11 8.68 3.62
CA CYS A 34 13.22 8.12 2.82
C CYS A 34 13.00 8.32 1.33
N LEU A 35 11.80 8.02 0.82
CA LEU A 35 11.48 8.20 -0.60
C LEU A 35 11.56 9.67 -1.02
N LYS A 36 11.03 10.57 -0.19
CA LYS A 36 11.07 12.01 -0.45
C LYS A 36 12.51 12.54 -0.51
N THR A 37 13.35 12.16 0.45
CA THR A 37 14.76 12.58 0.46
C THR A 37 15.49 12.06 -0.78
N ALA A 38 15.41 10.75 -1.05
CA ALA A 38 16.08 10.13 -2.19
C ALA A 38 15.63 10.72 -3.54
N ALA A 39 14.34 11.03 -3.69
CA ALA A 39 13.81 11.66 -4.90
C ALA A 39 14.24 13.13 -5.07
N ALA A 40 14.56 13.84 -3.97
CA ALA A 40 14.98 15.23 -3.98
C ALA A 40 16.50 15.41 -4.12
N GLU A 41 17.30 14.39 -3.81
CA GLU A 41 18.76 14.46 -3.85
C GLU A 41 19.32 14.72 -5.26
N ASN A 42 18.82 14.01 -6.28
CA ASN A 42 19.20 14.25 -7.67
C ASN A 42 18.17 13.65 -8.68
N PRO A 43 18.19 14.12 -9.95
CA PRO A 43 17.25 13.66 -10.98
C PRO A 43 17.39 12.18 -11.37
N GLU A 44 18.59 11.61 -11.27
CA GLU A 44 18.89 10.22 -11.63
C GLU A 44 18.24 9.25 -10.63
N ASN A 45 18.37 9.52 -9.34
CA ASN A 45 17.67 8.81 -8.27
C ASN A 45 16.16 8.83 -8.48
N LYS A 46 15.60 10.01 -8.77
CA LYS A 46 14.17 10.14 -9.05
C LYS A 46 13.76 9.27 -10.24
N ALA A 47 14.50 9.30 -11.35
CA ALA A 47 14.20 8.49 -12.53
C ALA A 47 14.27 6.98 -12.23
N GLN A 48 15.26 6.56 -11.44
CA GLN A 48 15.41 5.16 -11.03
C GLN A 48 14.26 4.70 -10.12
N LEU A 49 13.89 5.52 -9.13
CA LEU A 49 12.76 5.26 -8.26
C LEU A 49 11.46 5.13 -9.06
N GLN A 50 11.22 6.01 -10.03
CA GLN A 50 10.05 5.92 -10.91
C GLN A 50 10.02 4.61 -11.71
N THR A 51 11.18 4.17 -12.21
CA THR A 51 11.31 2.89 -12.93
C THR A 51 10.95 1.71 -12.03
N TRP A 52 11.46 1.69 -10.80
CA TRP A 52 11.14 0.64 -9.83
C TRP A 52 9.68 0.65 -9.44
N ILE A 53 9.09 1.83 -9.19
CA ILE A 53 7.69 1.97 -8.82
C ILE A 53 6.79 1.43 -9.95
N ALA A 54 7.06 1.83 -11.20
CA ALA A 54 6.30 1.35 -12.35
C ALA A 54 6.35 -0.18 -12.48
N HIS A 55 7.53 -0.77 -12.30
CA HIS A 55 7.72 -2.22 -12.41
C HIS A 55 7.07 -3.00 -11.25
N TRP A 56 7.32 -2.57 -10.01
CA TRP A 56 6.95 -3.36 -8.83
C TRP A 56 5.51 -3.16 -8.41
N ARG A 57 4.92 -1.99 -8.64
CA ARG A 57 3.54 -1.70 -8.23
C ARG A 57 2.53 -2.61 -8.93
N GLY A 58 2.66 -2.78 -10.24
CA GLY A 58 1.79 -3.68 -11.02
C GLY A 58 1.90 -5.13 -10.56
N ARG A 59 3.13 -5.59 -10.29
CA ARG A 59 3.40 -6.95 -9.79
C ARG A 59 2.82 -7.18 -8.40
N ALA A 60 2.92 -6.20 -7.50
CA ALA A 60 2.32 -6.29 -6.18
C ALA A 60 0.78 -6.37 -6.25
N ALA A 61 0.15 -5.57 -7.11
CA ALA A 61 -1.30 -5.63 -7.32
C ALA A 61 -1.74 -7.00 -7.86
N GLN A 62 -1.03 -7.54 -8.86
CA GLN A 62 -1.30 -8.87 -9.40
C GLN A 62 -1.15 -9.98 -8.34
N ALA A 63 -0.10 -9.91 -7.52
CA ALA A 63 0.14 -10.90 -6.47
C ALA A 63 -0.91 -10.85 -5.35
N LEU A 64 -1.42 -9.66 -5.02
CA LEU A 64 -2.45 -9.47 -3.99
C LEU A 64 -3.87 -9.77 -4.48
N HIS A 65 -4.11 -9.75 -5.79
CA HIS A 65 -5.43 -10.00 -6.38
C HIS A 65 -6.09 -11.31 -5.94
N PRO A 66 -5.44 -12.49 -6.03
CA PRO A 66 -6.07 -13.75 -5.61
C PRO A 66 -6.43 -13.77 -4.12
N LEU A 67 -5.59 -13.17 -3.27
CA LEU A 67 -5.88 -13.04 -1.84
C LEU A 67 -7.08 -12.13 -1.60
N ALA A 68 -7.18 -11.03 -2.36
CA ALA A 68 -8.30 -10.11 -2.25
C ALA A 68 -9.61 -10.75 -2.71
N GLN A 69 -9.58 -11.52 -3.80
CA GLN A 69 -10.72 -12.29 -4.28
C GLN A 69 -11.18 -13.32 -3.25
N GLN A 70 -10.26 -14.08 -2.66
CA GLN A 70 -10.59 -15.08 -1.65
C GLN A 70 -11.24 -14.47 -0.40
N ALA A 71 -10.78 -13.30 0.03
CA ALA A 71 -11.25 -12.68 1.26
C ALA A 71 -12.48 -11.77 1.09
N LEU A 72 -12.60 -11.07 -0.05
CA LEU A 72 -13.62 -10.02 -0.29
C LEU A 72 -14.59 -10.33 -1.43
N GLY A 73 -14.36 -11.38 -2.23
CA GLY A 73 -15.21 -11.70 -3.39
C GLY A 73 -15.33 -10.51 -4.34
N SER A 74 -16.56 -10.09 -4.64
CA SER A 74 -16.87 -9.00 -5.57
C SER A 74 -16.23 -7.66 -5.20
N ASP A 75 -15.88 -7.44 -3.93
CA ASP A 75 -15.30 -6.17 -3.47
C ASP A 75 -13.76 -6.12 -3.63
N ALA A 76 -13.14 -7.19 -4.11
CA ALA A 76 -11.68 -7.32 -4.21
C ALA A 76 -11.05 -6.21 -5.07
N ASP A 77 -11.58 -5.98 -6.27
CA ASP A 77 -11.04 -4.99 -7.20
C ASP A 77 -11.19 -3.57 -6.65
N ALA A 78 -12.34 -3.27 -6.04
CA ALA A 78 -12.57 -1.98 -5.39
C ALA A 78 -11.61 -1.76 -4.22
N ALA A 79 -11.32 -2.81 -3.43
CA ALA A 79 -10.38 -2.72 -2.31
C ALA A 79 -8.94 -2.50 -2.80
N LEU A 80 -8.49 -3.22 -3.83
CA LEU A 80 -7.17 -3.03 -4.42
C LEU A 80 -7.02 -1.65 -5.05
N ALA A 81 -8.06 -1.14 -5.70
CA ALA A 81 -8.08 0.22 -6.25
C ALA A 81 -7.91 1.28 -5.15
N ARG A 82 -8.62 1.13 -4.02
CA ARG A 82 -8.47 2.04 -2.86
C ARG A 82 -7.06 2.03 -2.27
N VAL A 83 -6.46 0.86 -2.08
CA VAL A 83 -5.09 0.76 -1.56
C VAL A 83 -4.09 1.32 -2.56
N SER A 84 -4.29 1.05 -3.85
CA SER A 84 -3.46 1.57 -4.94
C SER A 84 -3.51 3.09 -5.02
N ALA A 85 -4.68 3.71 -4.84
CA ALA A 85 -4.84 5.16 -4.78
C ALA A 85 -4.19 5.77 -3.53
N ARG A 86 -4.26 5.09 -2.38
CA ARG A 86 -3.57 5.53 -1.15
C ARG A 86 -2.05 5.52 -1.32
N LEU A 87 -1.51 4.51 -2.01
CA LEU A 87 -0.08 4.47 -2.35
C LEU A 87 0.29 5.63 -3.29
N ASP A 88 -0.50 5.87 -4.34
CA ASP A 88 -0.25 6.97 -5.29
C ASP A 88 -0.21 8.33 -4.59
N ALA A 89 -1.16 8.58 -3.69
CA ALA A 89 -1.20 9.82 -2.93
C ALA A 89 0.06 10.03 -2.08
N ARG A 90 0.66 8.96 -1.55
CA ARG A 90 1.93 9.04 -0.80
C ARG A 90 3.12 9.28 -1.71
N LEU A 91 3.17 8.58 -2.85
CA LEU A 91 4.24 8.74 -3.85
C LEU A 91 4.25 10.15 -4.44
N VAL A 92 3.08 10.71 -4.76
CA VAL A 92 2.95 12.10 -5.22
C VAL A 92 3.47 13.08 -4.17
N LYS A 93 3.13 12.89 -2.89
CA LYS A 93 3.67 13.71 -1.79
C LYS A 93 5.19 13.58 -1.62
N ALA A 94 5.77 12.44 -2.01
CA ALA A 94 7.20 12.21 -2.04
C ALA A 94 7.89 12.76 -3.31
N GLY A 95 7.15 13.38 -4.23
CA GLY A 95 7.69 13.94 -5.47
C GLY A 95 7.89 12.92 -6.59
N LEU A 96 7.25 11.76 -6.49
CA LEU A 96 7.28 10.64 -7.44
C LEU A 96 5.92 10.54 -8.17
N LEU A 97 5.86 9.81 -9.29
CA LEU A 97 4.67 9.74 -10.17
C LEU A 97 4.30 11.08 -10.83
N ALA A 98 5.31 11.82 -11.29
CA ALA A 98 5.16 13.01 -12.13
C ALA A 98 5.32 12.65 -13.61
#